data_AF-A0A956HZE7-F1
#
_entry.id   AF-A0A956HZE7-F1
#
_cell.length_a   1.000
_cell.length_b   1.000
_cell.length_c   1.000
_cell.angle_alpha   90.00
_cell.angle_beta   90.00
_cell.angle_gamma   90.00
#
_symmetry.space_group_name_H-M   'P 1'
#
loop_
_entity.id
_entity.type
_entity.pdbx_description
1 polymer ?
#
loop_
_entity_poly.entity_id
_entity_poly.type
_entity_poly.pdbx_seq_one_letter_code
_entity_poly.pdbx_strand_id
1 'polypeptide(L)'
;MVISIWSGSPDDPVAAARVVEAFEIAQGLDASQSIAVFILISASARPELPNSVVRSSIARAYRPWRHRIAAQAIVYEGEDWLAGLLRTLVIQLDRLVKPPFANRTFGTRGEAAAWLSRTIAPTLRLGTAEILDAIRIAETGSIP
;
A
#
# COMPACT_ATOMS: atom_id res chain seq x y z
N MET A 1 -11.35 7.08 -0.25
CA MET A 1 -11.31 5.63 -0.57
C MET A 1 -10.00 5.05 -0.07
N VAL A 2 -9.97 3.77 0.36
CA VAL A 2 -8.73 3.05 0.67
C VAL A 2 -8.44 2.10 -0.49
N ILE A 3 -7.26 2.22 -1.08
CA ILE A 3 -6.71 1.28 -2.06
C ILE A 3 -5.75 0.38 -1.30
N SER A 4 -6.12 -0.89 -1.15
CA SER A 4 -5.22 -1.92 -0.61
C SER A 4 -4.51 -2.61 -1.75
N ILE A 5 -3.19 -2.69 -1.65
CA ILE A 5 -2.30 -3.29 -2.63
C ILE A 5 -1.54 -4.39 -1.91
N TRP A 6 -1.84 -5.64 -2.24
CA TRP A 6 -1.07 -6.78 -1.78
C TRP A 6 0.02 -7.09 -2.79
N SER A 7 1.29 -7.05 -2.37
CA SER A 7 2.36 -7.67 -3.12
C SER A 7 2.63 -9.04 -2.51
N GLY A 8 2.20 -10.09 -3.19
CA GLY A 8 2.64 -11.46 -2.92
C GLY A 8 4.10 -11.67 -3.29
N SER A 9 4.45 -12.88 -3.70
CA SER A 9 5.78 -13.21 -4.20
C SER A 9 6.20 -12.21 -5.30
N PRO A 10 7.44 -11.71 -5.33
CA PRO A 10 7.91 -10.71 -6.31
C PRO A 10 7.88 -11.20 -7.77
N ASP A 11 7.73 -12.51 -7.96
CA ASP A 11 7.54 -13.17 -9.25
C ASP A 11 6.08 -13.47 -9.57
N ASP A 12 5.14 -13.02 -8.74
CA ASP A 12 3.71 -13.22 -8.99
C ASP A 12 3.18 -12.14 -9.97
N PRO A 13 2.98 -12.45 -11.26
CA PRO A 13 2.40 -11.50 -12.21
C PRO A 13 0.98 -11.07 -11.80
N VAL A 14 0.28 -11.87 -10.98
CA VAL A 14 -1.04 -11.53 -10.44
C VAL A 14 -0.93 -10.38 -9.45
N ALA A 15 0.17 -10.26 -8.69
CA ALA A 15 0.37 -9.15 -7.77
C ALA A 15 0.46 -7.80 -8.51
N ALA A 16 1.19 -7.74 -9.63
CA ALA A 16 1.26 -6.54 -10.46
C ALA A 16 -0.10 -6.18 -11.08
N ALA A 17 -0.83 -7.20 -11.57
CA ALA A 17 -2.16 -7.01 -12.13
C ALA A 17 -3.16 -6.45 -11.09
N ARG A 18 -3.15 -6.98 -9.86
CA ARG A 18 -4.00 -6.50 -8.76
C ARG A 18 -3.71 -5.05 -8.38
N VAL A 19 -2.45 -4.62 -8.44
CA VAL A 19 -2.10 -3.20 -8.22
C VAL A 19 -2.77 -2.33 -9.28
N VAL A 20 -2.66 -2.73 -10.56
CA VAL A 20 -3.25 -2.00 -11.68
C VAL A 20 -4.77 -1.97 -11.55
N GLU A 21 -5.40 -3.12 -11.30
CA GLU A 21 -6.85 -3.26 -11.11
C GLU A 21 -7.37 -2.36 -9.97
N ALA A 22 -6.68 -2.33 -8.83
CA ALA A 22 -7.07 -1.47 -7.71
C ALA A 22 -7.03 0.02 -8.08
N PHE A 23 -6.08 0.43 -8.93
CA PHE A 23 -6.02 1.80 -9.47
C PHE A 23 -7.01 2.05 -10.61
N GLU A 24 -7.39 1.04 -11.39
CA GLU A 24 -8.43 1.13 -12.41
C GLU A 24 -9.82 1.28 -11.78
N ILE A 25 -10.13 0.51 -10.74
CA ILE A 25 -11.35 0.68 -9.93
C ILE A 25 -11.41 2.11 -9.38
N ALA A 26 -10.27 2.65 -8.94
CA ALA A 26 -10.22 4.03 -8.50
C ALA A 26 -10.54 5.04 -9.61
N GLN A 27 -10.30 4.74 -10.91
CA GLN A 27 -10.63 5.63 -12.06
C GLN A 27 -12.12 5.93 -12.15
N GLY A 28 -12.97 5.01 -11.69
CA GLY A 28 -14.42 5.24 -11.62
C GLY A 28 -14.86 6.23 -10.53
N LEU A 29 -13.93 6.67 -9.67
CA LEU A 29 -14.25 7.57 -8.56
C LEU A 29 -14.15 9.03 -8.96
N ASP A 30 -15.05 9.83 -8.39
CA ASP A 30 -15.06 11.28 -8.53
C ASP A 30 -13.66 11.87 -8.32
N ALA A 31 -13.21 12.68 -9.29
CA ALA A 31 -11.93 13.36 -9.32
C ALA A 31 -11.63 14.16 -8.04
N SER A 32 -12.67 14.61 -7.33
CA SER A 32 -12.55 15.38 -6.09
C SER A 32 -12.12 14.55 -4.87
N GLN A 33 -12.23 13.21 -4.94
CA GLN A 33 -11.99 12.36 -3.77
C GLN A 33 -10.50 12.08 -3.53
N SER A 34 -10.07 12.25 -2.28
CA SER A 34 -8.75 11.79 -1.82
C SER A 34 -8.69 10.28 -1.63
N ILE A 35 -7.49 9.75 -1.76
CA ILE A 35 -7.20 8.32 -1.72
C ILE A 35 -6.18 8.04 -0.61
N ALA A 36 -6.43 6.98 0.14
CA ALA A 36 -5.48 6.39 1.06
C ALA A 36 -4.91 5.12 0.43
N VAL A 37 -3.60 4.95 0.43
CA VAL A 37 -2.96 3.74 -0.13
C VAL A 37 -2.40 2.90 1.01
N PHE A 38 -2.67 1.60 0.97
CA PHE A 38 -2.12 0.62 1.89
C PHE A 38 -1.39 -0.44 1.08
N ILE A 39 -0.08 -0.57 1.26
CA ILE A 39 0.73 -1.59 0.60
C ILE A 39 1.13 -2.64 1.61
N LEU A 40 0.71 -3.88 1.39
CA LEU A 40 1.09 -5.02 2.21
C LEU A 40 2.13 -5.86 1.46
N ILE A 41 3.32 -5.93 2.03
CA ILE A 41 4.42 -6.79 1.59
C ILE A 41 4.49 -7.91 2.62
N SER A 42 3.81 -9.01 2.31
CA SER A 42 3.84 -10.20 3.15
C SER A 42 5.10 -10.99 2.84
N ALA A 43 5.91 -11.28 3.86
CA ALA A 43 6.95 -12.29 3.72
C ALA A 43 6.29 -13.67 3.57
N SER A 44 5.97 -14.08 2.35
CA SER A 44 6.16 -15.50 2.02
C SER A 44 7.62 -15.85 2.31
N ALA A 45 7.96 -17.13 2.56
CA ALA A 45 9.20 -17.65 3.18
C ALA A 45 10.57 -17.01 2.81
N ARG A 46 10.64 -16.17 1.77
CA ARG A 46 11.70 -15.18 1.52
C ARG A 46 11.08 -13.84 1.09
N PRO A 47 11.17 -12.78 1.91
CA PRO A 47 10.77 -11.46 1.46
C PRO A 47 11.76 -10.97 0.41
N GLU A 48 11.33 -10.87 -0.84
CA GLU A 48 12.14 -10.26 -1.90
C GLU A 48 11.45 -9.02 -2.48
N LEU A 49 12.27 -8.08 -2.94
CA LEU A 49 11.79 -6.81 -3.45
C LEU A 49 11.10 -7.01 -4.81
N PRO A 50 10.05 -6.23 -5.12
CA PRO A 50 9.41 -6.30 -6.44
C PRO A 50 10.44 -6.08 -7.54
N ASN A 51 10.43 -6.88 -8.60
CA ASN A 51 11.37 -6.73 -9.72
C ASN A 51 11.12 -5.42 -10.52
N SER A 52 11.99 -5.11 -11.48
CA SER A 52 11.90 -3.85 -12.25
C SER A 52 10.60 -3.68 -13.02
N VAL A 53 10.02 -4.78 -13.52
CA VAL A 53 8.76 -4.78 -14.25
C VAL A 53 7.61 -4.43 -13.31
N VAL A 54 7.51 -5.11 -12.17
CA VAL A 54 6.49 -4.84 -11.15
C VAL A 54 6.59 -3.40 -10.65
N ARG A 55 7.79 -2.92 -10.32
CA ARG A 55 8.01 -1.52 -9.90
C ARG A 55 7.57 -0.52 -10.96
N SER A 56 7.84 -0.79 -12.23
CA SER A 56 7.46 0.08 -13.34
C SER A 56 5.93 0.11 -13.55
N SER A 57 5.27 -1.04 -13.42
CA SER A 57 3.80 -1.14 -13.49
C SER A 57 3.14 -0.40 -12.34
N ILE A 58 3.64 -0.58 -11.10
CA ILE A 58 3.17 0.17 -9.92
C ILE A 58 3.36 1.67 -10.14
N ALA A 59 4.55 2.10 -10.56
CA ALA A 59 4.85 3.52 -10.79
C ALA A 59 3.95 4.13 -11.87
N ARG A 60 3.66 3.38 -12.95
CA ARG A 60 2.76 3.80 -14.02
C ARG A 60 1.32 3.92 -13.50
N ALA A 61 0.86 2.93 -12.74
CA ALA A 61 -0.45 2.95 -12.12
C ALA A 61 -0.58 4.10 -11.11
N TYR A 62 0.46 4.42 -10.35
CA TYR A 62 0.49 5.49 -9.35
C TYR A 62 0.44 6.91 -9.93
N ARG A 63 1.01 7.11 -11.12
CA ARG A 63 1.30 8.44 -11.67
C ARG A 63 0.06 9.33 -11.81
N PRO A 64 -1.10 8.86 -12.31
CA PRO A 64 -2.32 9.67 -12.39
C PRO A 64 -2.84 10.10 -11.02
N TRP A 65 -2.58 9.31 -9.98
CA TRP A 65 -3.18 9.48 -8.65
C TRP A 65 -2.34 10.31 -7.69
N ARG A 66 -1.08 10.60 -8.04
CA ARG A 66 -0.09 11.22 -7.13
C ARG A 66 -0.61 12.48 -6.42
N HIS A 67 -1.47 13.27 -7.07
CA HIS A 67 -2.03 14.50 -6.52
C HIS A 67 -3.27 14.27 -5.62
N ARG A 68 -3.84 13.07 -5.63
CA ARG A 68 -5.04 12.68 -4.88
C ARG A 68 -4.73 11.82 -3.66
N ILE A 69 -3.50 11.31 -3.55
CA ILE A 69 -3.08 10.48 -2.42
C ILE A 69 -2.92 11.38 -1.19
N ALA A 70 -3.77 11.17 -0.19
CA ALA A 70 -3.67 11.85 1.10
C ALA A 70 -2.59 11.20 1.97
N ALA A 71 -2.53 9.87 1.98
CA ALA A 71 -1.56 9.12 2.75
C ALA A 71 -1.27 7.74 2.15
N GLN A 72 -0.08 7.23 2.43
CA GLN A 72 0.38 5.90 2.07
C GLN A 72 0.97 5.20 3.31
N ALA A 73 0.47 4.01 3.60
CA ALA A 73 1.04 3.11 4.59
C ALA A 73 1.68 1.92 3.86
N ILE A 74 2.93 1.59 4.21
CA ILE A 74 3.63 0.41 3.69
C ILE A 74 3.89 -0.53 4.86
N VAL A 75 3.52 -1.80 4.71
CA VAL A 75 3.68 -2.82 5.74
C VAL A 75 4.62 -3.89 5.24
N TYR A 76 5.74 -4.05 5.93
CA TYR A 76 6.60 -5.23 5.79
C TYR A 76 6.27 -6.17 6.93
N GLU A 77 5.43 -7.16 6.67
CA GLU A 77 4.98 -8.10 7.68
C GLU A 77 5.93 -9.30 7.74
N GLY A 78 6.39 -9.62 8.95
CA GLY A 78 7.39 -10.65 9.18
C GLY A 78 8.28 -10.31 10.37
N GLU A 79 8.64 -11.33 11.14
CA GLU A 79 9.59 -11.27 12.26
C GLU A 79 11.00 -11.66 11.86
N ASP A 80 11.22 -12.06 10.61
CA ASP A 80 12.54 -12.43 10.13
C ASP A 80 13.46 -11.20 10.01
N TRP A 81 14.77 -11.49 10.10
CA TRP A 81 15.81 -10.45 10.04
C TRP A 81 15.75 -9.64 8.73
N LEU A 82 15.30 -10.26 7.64
CA LEU A 82 15.28 -9.66 6.32
C LEU A 82 14.14 -8.64 6.19
N ALA A 83 12.95 -8.96 6.70
CA ALA A 83 11.83 -8.03 6.82
C ALA A 83 12.21 -6.81 7.66
N GLY A 84 12.92 -7.02 8.78
CA GLY A 84 13.48 -5.95 9.60
C GLY A 84 14.49 -5.06 8.84
N LEU A 85 15.39 -5.68 8.08
CA LEU A 85 16.38 -4.97 7.25
C LEU A 85 15.71 -4.16 6.13
N LEU A 86 14.79 -4.77 5.37
CA LEU A 86 14.06 -4.11 4.28
C LEU A 86 13.24 -2.93 4.80
N ARG A 87 12.53 -3.12 5.92
CA ARG A 87 11.78 -2.04 6.58
C ARG A 87 12.70 -0.88 6.95
N THR A 88 13.88 -1.17 7.52
CA THR A 88 14.86 -0.14 7.88
C THR A 88 15.39 0.60 6.66
N LEU A 89 15.72 -0.13 5.59
CA LEU A 89 16.19 0.44 4.33
C LEU A 89 15.14 1.38 3.72
N VAL A 90 13.89 0.95 3.66
CA VAL A 90 12.78 1.75 3.12
C VAL A 90 12.56 3.00 3.97
N ILE A 91 12.62 2.89 5.30
CA ILE A 91 12.55 4.07 6.19
C ILE A 91 13.67 5.07 5.90
N GLN A 92 14.90 4.61 5.61
CA GLN A 92 15.99 5.53 5.24
C GLN A 92 15.78 6.13 3.84
N LEU A 93 15.27 5.35 2.87
CA LEU A 93 14.92 5.86 1.54
C LEU A 93 13.81 6.90 1.60
N ASP A 94 12.78 6.69 2.44
CA ASP A 94 11.69 7.65 2.65
C ASP A 94 12.19 8.99 3.21
N ARG A 95 13.31 8.99 3.94
CA ARG A 95 13.95 10.23 4.44
C ARG A 95 14.67 10.99 3.34
N LEU A 96 15.20 10.28 2.34
CA LEU A 96 15.91 10.86 1.20
C LEU A 96 14.95 11.31 0.10
N VAL A 97 13.92 10.51 -0.16
CA VAL A 97 12.90 10.75 -1.18
C VAL A 97 11.59 11.06 -0.47
N LYS A 98 11.30 12.35 -0.28
CA LYS A 98 10.04 12.79 0.34
C LYS A 98 8.92 12.76 -0.70
N PRO A 99 7.92 11.86 -0.58
CA PRO A 99 6.74 11.95 -1.41
C PRO A 99 5.94 13.22 -1.07
N PRO A 100 5.08 13.71 -2.00
CA PRO A 100 4.26 14.90 -1.76
C PRO A 100 3.05 14.66 -0.83
N PHE A 101 2.97 13.48 -0.22
CA PHE A 101 1.89 13.03 0.65
C PHE A 101 2.48 12.35 1.89
N ALA A 102 1.67 12.16 2.93
CA ALA A 102 2.10 11.46 4.13
C ALA A 102 2.44 10.01 3.79
N ASN A 103 3.69 9.58 4.00
CA ASN A 103 4.12 8.21 3.76
C ASN A 103 4.80 7.65 5.01
N ARG A 104 4.47 6.42 5.39
CA ARG A 104 5.12 5.75 6.53
C ARG A 104 5.13 4.24 6.36
N THR A 105 6.23 3.65 6.84
CA THR A 105 6.45 2.20 6.84
C THR A 105 6.24 1.61 8.24
N PHE A 106 5.62 0.43 8.33
CA PHE A 106 5.22 -0.26 9.56
C PHE A 106 5.63 -1.74 9.58
N GLY A 107 5.64 -2.32 10.78
CA GLY A 107 5.86 -3.76 10.97
C GLY A 107 4.59 -4.59 11.00
N THR A 108 3.45 -4.00 11.36
CA THR A 108 2.18 -4.71 11.46
C THR A 108 1.05 -3.97 10.74
N ARG A 109 0.04 -4.73 10.31
CA ARG A 109 -1.16 -4.17 9.67
C ARG A 109 -1.95 -3.29 10.62
N GLY A 110 -2.06 -3.68 11.88
CA GLY A 110 -2.81 -2.94 12.90
C GLY A 110 -2.22 -1.56 13.15
N GLU A 111 -0.90 -1.45 13.29
CA GLU A 111 -0.22 -0.16 13.43
C GLU A 111 -0.43 0.74 12.22
N ALA A 112 -0.29 0.16 11.02
CA ALA A 112 -0.46 0.88 9.76
C ALA A 112 -1.90 1.39 9.59
N ALA A 113 -2.90 0.55 9.84
CA ALA A 113 -4.31 0.93 9.76
C ALA A 113 -4.70 1.99 10.80
N ALA A 114 -4.16 1.90 12.02
CA ALA A 114 -4.38 2.88 13.07
C ALA A 114 -3.72 4.23 12.77
N TRP A 115 -2.53 4.23 12.17
CA TRP A 115 -1.91 5.46 11.69
C TRP A 115 -2.69 6.05 10.52
N LEU A 116 -3.04 5.23 9.53
CA LEU A 116 -3.71 5.66 8.32
C LEU A 116 -5.07 6.30 8.64
N SER A 117 -5.89 5.69 9.51
CA SER A 117 -7.18 6.25 9.94
C SER A 117 -7.03 7.65 10.54
N ARG A 118 -6.04 7.86 11.42
CA ARG A 118 -5.77 9.18 12.02
C ARG A 118 -5.28 10.19 10.99
N THR A 119 -4.42 9.78 10.07
CA THR A 119 -3.83 10.67 9.06
C THR A 119 -4.86 11.11 8.02
N ILE A 120 -5.75 10.21 7.61
CA ILE A 120 -6.77 10.52 6.61
C ILE A 120 -8.07 11.03 7.21
N ALA A 121 -8.29 10.97 8.53
CA ALA A 121 -9.51 11.46 9.17
C ALA A 121 -10.01 12.85 8.69
N PRO A 122 -9.14 13.83 8.39
CA PRO A 122 -9.58 15.13 7.86
C PRO A 122 -10.23 15.06 6.48
N THR A 123 -9.89 14.06 5.66
CA THR A 123 -10.33 13.91 4.27
C THR A 123 -11.24 12.71 4.05
N LEU A 124 -11.07 11.65 4.84
CA LEU A 124 -11.75 10.37 4.77
C LEU A 124 -12.10 9.91 6.18
N ARG A 125 -13.39 9.84 6.50
CA ARG A 125 -13.88 9.34 7.80
C ARG A 125 -13.92 7.81 7.79
N LEU A 126 -12.74 7.18 7.81
CA LEU A 126 -12.58 5.74 7.89
C LEU A 126 -11.92 5.37 9.21
N GLY A 127 -12.54 4.48 9.96
CA GLY A 127 -11.94 3.91 11.15
C GLY A 127 -10.93 2.81 10.82
N THR A 128 -10.22 2.37 11.86
CA THR A 128 -9.20 1.32 11.73
C THR A 128 -9.81 -0.02 11.35
N ALA A 129 -11.01 -0.34 11.83
CA ALA A 129 -11.70 -1.58 11.51
C ALA A 129 -12.07 -1.64 10.01
N GLU A 130 -12.61 -0.57 9.43
CA GLU A 130 -12.96 -0.53 8.01
C GLU A 130 -11.73 -0.67 7.11
N ILE A 131 -10.59 -0.10 7.51
CA ILE A 131 -9.32 -0.26 6.78
C ILE A 131 -8.85 -1.71 6.83
N LEU A 132 -8.89 -2.36 7.99
CA LEU A 132 -8.50 -3.76 8.16
C LEU A 132 -9.42 -4.71 7.38
N ASP A 133 -10.72 -4.44 7.34
CA ASP A 133 -11.66 -5.20 6.52
C ASP A 133 -11.37 -5.05 5.03
N ALA A 134 -11.09 -3.83 4.55
CA ALA A 134 -10.71 -3.59 3.16
C ALA A 134 -9.42 -4.35 2.78
N ILE A 135 -8.46 -4.44 3.71
CA ILE A 135 -7.23 -5.22 3.51
C ILE A 135 -7.56 -6.72 3.39
N ARG A 136 -8.35 -7.25 4.32
CA ARG A 136 -8.76 -8.67 4.32
C ARG A 136 -9.49 -9.05 3.02
N ILE A 137 -10.41 -8.20 2.56
CA ILE A 137 -11.13 -8.36 1.30
C ILE A 137 -10.14 -8.45 0.13
N ALA A 138 -9.19 -7.52 0.04
CA ALA A 138 -8.17 -7.50 -1.01
C ALA A 138 -7.25 -8.74 -1.00
N GLU A 139 -6.94 -9.30 0.17
CA GLU A 139 -6.14 -10.53 0.28
C GLU A 139 -6.90 -11.76 -0.23
N THR A 140 -8.18 -11.89 0.14
CA THR A 140 -9.04 -13.01 -0.29
C THR A 140 -9.38 -13.00 -1.79
N GLY A 141 -9.08 -11.91 -2.51
CA GLY A 141 -9.41 -11.77 -3.93
C GLY A 141 -10.90 -11.62 -4.20
N SER A 142 -11.74 -11.51 -3.17
CA SER A 142 -13.15 -11.14 -3.31
C SER A 142 -13.24 -9.63 -3.30
N ILE A 143 -13.08 -8.99 -4.45
CA ILE A 143 -13.55 -7.61 -4.62
C ILE A 143 -15.08 -7.72 -4.77
N PRO A 144 -15.90 -7.11 -3.88
CA PRO A 144 -17.35 -7.08 -4.06
C PRO A 144 -17.76 -6.29 -5.30
#